data_AF-A0A958M031-F1
#
_entry.id   AF-A0A958M031-F1
#
_cell.length_a   1.000
_cell.length_b   1.000
_cell.length_c   1.000
_cell.angle_alpha   90.00
_cell.angle_beta   90.00
_cell.angle_gamma   90.00
#
_symmetry.space_group_name_H-M   'P 1'
#
loop_
_entity.id
_entity.type
_entity.pdbx_description
1 polymer ?
#
loop_
_entity_poly.entity_id
_entity_poly.type
_entity_poly.pdbx_seq_one_letter_code
_entity_poly.pdbx_strand_id
1 'polypeptide(L)' 'MSLLEDAYLCTNHARRVTLFPTDIALARRIRGEKF' A
#
# COMPACT_ATOMS: atom_id res chain seq x y z
N MET A 1 11.88 -5.00 1.34
CA MET A 1 11.06 -4.03 0.60
C MET A 1 10.46 -3.03 1.56
N SER A 2 10.41 -1.77 1.16
CA SER A 2 9.90 -0.66 1.95
C SER A 2 8.36 -0.68 1.97
N LEU A 3 7.73 -0.20 3.06
CA LEU A 3 6.27 -0.06 3.14
C LEU A 3 5.70 0.77 1.98
N LEU A 4 6.46 1.76 1.51
CA LEU A 4 6.03 2.66 0.44
C LEU A 4 6.03 1.95 -0.94
N GLU A 5 6.93 1.00 -1.17
CA GLU A 5 6.97 0.19 -2.40
C GLU A 5 5.73 -0.72 -2.45
N ASP A 6 5.41 -1.38 -1.34
CA ASP A 6 4.23 -2.24 -1.22
C ASP A 6 2.93 -1.42 -1.40
N ALA A 7 2.88 -0.21 -0.86
CA ALA A 7 1.75 0.71 -1.05
C ALA A 7 1.64 1.19 -2.51
N TYR A 8 2.76 1.37 -3.23
CA TYR A 8 2.76 1.71 -4.65
C TYR A 8 2.19 0.57 -5.51
N LEU A 9 2.48 -0.68 -5.17
CA LEU A 9 1.87 -1.85 -5.84
C LEU A 9 0.34 -1.86 -5.65
N CYS A 10 -0.15 -1.55 -4.45
CA CYS A 10 -1.59 -1.41 -4.18
C CYS A 10 -2.22 -0.25 -4.98
N THR A 11 -1.51 0.86 -5.09
CA THR A 11 -1.93 2.05 -5.85
C THR A 11 -2.08 1.71 -7.35
N ASN A 12 -1.07 1.03 -7.92
CA ASN A 12 -1.09 0.58 -9.31
C ASN A 12 -2.17 -0.48 -9.56
N HIS A 13 -2.38 -1.42 -8.62
CA HIS A 13 -3.47 -2.39 -8.68
C HIS A 13 -4.85 -1.71 -8.78
N ALA A 14 -5.03 -0.59 -8.09
CA ALA A 14 -6.22 0.24 -8.17
C ALA A 14 -6.29 1.14 -9.42
N ARG A 15 -5.37 1.01 -10.38
CA ARG A 15 -5.25 1.85 -11.59
C ARG A 15 -5.11 3.35 -11.28
N ARG A 16 -4.39 3.68 -10.21
CA ARG A 16 -4.05 5.05 -9.80
C ARG A 16 -2.54 5.25 -9.86
N VAL A 17 -2.11 6.51 -9.95
CA VAL A 17 -0.69 6.91 -9.84
C VAL A 17 -0.40 7.65 -8.54
N THR A 18 -1.37 8.44 -8.06
CA THR A 18 -1.28 9.13 -6.76
C THR A 18 -1.47 8.13 -5.62
N LEU A 19 -0.52 8.09 -4.70
CA LEU A 19 -0.58 7.27 -3.50
C LEU A 19 -1.63 7.80 -2.52
N PHE A 20 -2.55 6.95 -2.06
CA PHE A 20 -3.54 7.33 -1.04
C PHE A 20 -3.28 6.63 0.30
N PRO A 21 -3.73 7.20 1.44
CA PRO A 21 -3.62 6.55 2.75
C PRO A 21 -4.21 5.13 2.78
N THR A 22 -5.23 4.86 1.97
CA THR A 22 -5.85 3.52 1.83
C THR A 22 -4.89 2.49 1.28
N ASP A 23 -3.99 2.87 0.37
CA ASP A 23 -3.01 1.95 -0.24
C ASP A 23 -1.93 1.57 0.78
N ILE A 24 -1.52 2.52 1.62
CA ILE A 24 -0.62 2.27 2.75
C ILE A 24 -1.31 1.37 3.77
N ALA A 25 -2.55 1.66 4.16
CA ALA A 25 -3.30 0.86 5.11
C ALA A 25 -3.48 -0.60 4.61
N LEU A 26 -3.74 -0.77 3.32
CA LEU A 26 -3.81 -2.09 2.69
C LEU A 26 -2.45 -2.80 2.70
N ALA A 27 -1.37 -2.11 2.33
CA ALA A 27 -0.02 -2.65 2.39
C ALA A 27 0.37 -3.12 3.80
N ARG A 28 0.08 -2.32 4.84
CA ARG A 28 0.29 -2.71 6.25
C ARG A 28 -0.52 -3.95 6.63
N ARG A 29 -1.78 -4.00 6.21
CA ARG A 29 -2.67 -5.16 6.44
C ARG A 29 -2.15 -6.43 5.77
N ILE A 30 -1.66 -6.33 4.53
CA ILE A 30 -1.08 -7.46 3.77
C ILE A 30 0.22 -7.95 4.44
N ARG A 31 1.06 -7.02 4.91
CA ARG A 31 2.29 -7.33 5.66
C ARG A 31 2.03 -7.97 7.02
N GLY A 32 0.77 -7.94 7.50
CA GLY A 32 0.42 -8.41 8.83
C GLY A 32 0.96 -7.51 9.95
N GLU A 33 1.27 -6.25 9.64
CA GLU A 33 1.59 -5.25 10.66
C GLU A 33 0.35 -5.03 11.52
N LYS A 34 0.35 -5.64 12.69
CA LYS A 34 -0.62 -5.32 13.74
C LYS A 34 -0.26 -3.94 14.28
N PHE A 35 -1.28 -3.08 14.40
CA PHE A 35 -1.14 -1.82 15.12
C PHE A 35 -0.57 -2.05 16.51
#